data_AF-A0A3G8M834-F1
#
_entry.id   AF-A0A3G8M834-F1
#
_cell.length_a   1.000
_cell.length_b   1.000
_cell.length_c   1.000
_cell.angle_alpha   90.00
_cell.angle_beta   90.00
_cell.angle_gamma   90.00
#
_symmetry.space_group_name_H-M   'P 1'
#
loop_
_entity.id
_entity.type
_entity.pdbx_description
1 polymer ?
#
loop_
_entity_poly.entity_id
_entity_poly.type
_entity_poly.pdbx_seq_one_letter_code
_entity_poly.pdbx_strand_id
1 'polypeptide(L)'
;MTRKPIHIEVAMPSGPAHYWREMMARPKGFTIREIALCSEGVAYKTVKRYVEFLKAGGFVVRIGAKRDGYALQAVYAVKKRQTKPPIKRPDPQRAPLTAREAMWNAIRALNQFTVIELAVSASTEERPVAQRTADHYVRALLHAGVLQTVSRPQTHEGHGSSPGVYRLVKSANTGPLAPKLCAAGFVFDPNSNRVIGDAVVSELRA
;
A
#
# COMPACT_ATOMS: atom_id res chain seq x y z
N MET A 1 0.29 -32.58 10.33
CA MET A 1 -0.06 -32.32 8.92
C MET A 1 -0.43 -30.85 8.76
N THR A 2 0.44 -30.05 8.15
CA THR A 2 0.24 -28.61 7.94
C THR A 2 -0.77 -28.39 6.80
N ARG A 3 -1.91 -27.76 7.10
CA ARG A 3 -2.92 -27.44 6.08
C ARG A 3 -2.37 -26.34 5.17
N LYS A 4 -2.38 -26.61 3.85
CA LYS A 4 -1.97 -25.67 2.82
C LYS A 4 -2.93 -24.47 2.85
N PRO A 5 -2.45 -23.22 2.91
CA PRO A 5 -3.32 -22.05 2.93
C PRO A 5 -4.16 -22.01 1.66
N ILE A 6 -5.46 -21.77 1.82
CA ILE A 6 -6.40 -21.58 0.72
C ILE A 6 -6.48 -20.08 0.45
N HIS A 7 -6.01 -19.68 -0.73
CA HIS A 7 -6.13 -18.31 -1.21
C HIS A 7 -7.54 -18.13 -1.79
N ILE A 8 -8.38 -17.37 -1.09
CA ILE A 8 -9.69 -16.94 -1.61
C ILE A 8 -9.50 -15.52 -2.14
N GLU A 9 -9.38 -15.40 -3.46
CA GLU A 9 -9.31 -14.10 -4.13
C GLU A 9 -10.73 -13.61 -4.38
N VAL A 10 -11.25 -12.77 -3.48
CA VAL A 10 -12.53 -12.06 -3.71
C VAL A 10 -12.22 -10.89 -4.64
N ALA A 11 -12.22 -11.16 -5.95
CA ALA A 11 -12.07 -10.12 -6.96
C ALA A 11 -13.38 -9.34 -7.08
N MET A 12 -13.54 -8.30 -6.26
CA MET A 12 -14.54 -7.27 -6.55
C MET A 12 -14.24 -6.71 -7.95
N PRO A 13 -15.22 -6.58 -8.85
CA PRO A 13 -15.02 -6.02 -10.18
C PRO A 13 -14.81 -4.50 -10.08
N SER A 14 -13.67 -4.09 -9.55
CA SER A 14 -13.32 -2.69 -9.28
C SER A 14 -11.82 -2.44 -9.39
N GLY A 15 -11.44 -1.16 -9.45
CA GLY A 15 -10.04 -0.73 -9.54
C GLY A 15 -9.40 -0.80 -10.94
N PRO A 16 -8.16 -0.33 -11.09
CA PRO A 16 -7.49 -0.16 -12.39
C PRO A 16 -7.39 -1.44 -13.23
N ALA A 17 -7.18 -2.59 -12.60
CA ALA A 17 -7.10 -3.87 -13.30
C ALA A 17 -8.42 -4.26 -13.95
N HIS A 18 -9.54 -4.06 -13.25
CA HIS A 18 -10.88 -4.28 -13.77
C HIS A 18 -11.19 -3.30 -14.90
N TYR A 19 -11.02 -1.99 -14.66
CA TYR A 19 -11.31 -0.96 -15.66
C TYR A 19 -10.55 -1.21 -16.97
N TRP A 20 -9.26 -1.55 -16.87
CA TRP A 20 -8.42 -1.80 -18.04
C TRP A 20 -8.87 -3.03 -18.84
N ARG A 21 -9.26 -4.10 -18.16
CA ARG A 21 -9.80 -5.32 -18.79
C ARG A 21 -11.08 -4.99 -19.57
N GLU A 22 -11.98 -4.24 -18.95
CA GLU A 22 -13.24 -3.79 -19.56
C GLU A 22 -13.00 -2.89 -20.78
N MET A 23 -12.04 -1.97 -20.72
CA MET A 23 -11.65 -1.14 -21.86
C MET A 23 -11.06 -1.98 -23.00
N MET A 24 -10.21 -2.96 -22.69
CA MET A 24 -9.56 -3.84 -23.66
C MET A 24 -10.55 -4.76 -24.39
N ALA A 25 -11.63 -5.15 -23.73
CA ALA A 25 -12.72 -5.96 -24.27
C ALA A 25 -13.64 -5.21 -25.25
N ARG A 26 -13.51 -3.88 -25.38
CA ARG A 26 -14.38 -3.03 -26.21
C ARG A 26 -13.61 -2.42 -27.40
N PRO A 27 -13.42 -3.17 -28.52
CA PRO A 27 -12.64 -2.71 -29.66
C PRO A 27 -13.27 -1.52 -30.40
N LYS A 28 -14.60 -1.37 -30.34
CA LYS A 28 -15.34 -0.23 -30.93
C LYS A 28 -15.25 1.06 -30.10
N GLY A 29 -14.54 1.01 -28.97
CA GLY A 29 -14.45 2.10 -28.01
C GLY A 29 -15.43 1.97 -26.85
N PHE A 30 -15.23 2.82 -25.84
CA PHE A 30 -15.96 2.82 -24.58
C PHE A 30 -16.18 4.26 -24.10
N THR A 31 -17.20 4.46 -23.27
CA THR A 31 -17.44 5.68 -22.51
C THR A 31 -17.02 5.46 -21.05
N ILE A 32 -16.72 6.55 -20.34
CA ILE A 32 -16.41 6.49 -18.90
C ILE A 32 -17.61 5.91 -18.13
N ARG A 33 -18.83 6.23 -18.56
CA ARG A 33 -20.07 5.74 -17.94
C ARG A 33 -20.22 4.23 -18.05
N GLU A 34 -19.97 3.64 -19.22
CA GLU A 34 -20.01 2.18 -19.40
C GLU A 34 -19.03 1.46 -18.47
N ILE A 35 -17.81 1.99 -18.32
CA ILE A 35 -16.82 1.42 -17.40
C ILE A 35 -17.25 1.60 -15.94
N ALA A 36 -17.83 2.74 -15.58
CA ALA A 36 -18.33 2.97 -14.23
C ALA A 36 -19.51 2.05 -13.87
N LEU A 37 -20.42 1.79 -14.82
CA LEU A 37 -21.59 0.93 -14.59
C LEU A 37 -21.23 -0.55 -14.42
N CYS A 38 -20.16 -1.02 -15.06
CA CYS A 38 -19.67 -2.38 -14.86
C CYS A 38 -18.70 -2.49 -13.67
N SER A 39 -18.53 -1.45 -12.85
CA SER A 39 -17.62 -1.43 -11.71
C SER A 39 -18.38 -1.34 -10.39
N GLU A 40 -18.16 -2.27 -9.47
CA GLU A 40 -18.86 -2.30 -8.18
C GLU A 40 -18.21 -1.36 -7.15
N GLY A 41 -19.04 -0.61 -6.42
CA GLY A 41 -18.60 0.21 -5.28
C GLY A 41 -17.72 1.41 -5.63
N VAL A 42 -17.73 1.87 -6.89
CA VAL A 42 -16.84 2.94 -7.39
C VAL A 42 -17.62 4.14 -7.89
N ALA A 43 -17.24 5.34 -7.43
CA ALA A 43 -17.78 6.58 -7.96
C ALA A 43 -17.29 6.87 -9.39
N TYR A 44 -18.17 7.40 -10.25
CA TYR A 44 -17.85 7.83 -11.64
C TYR A 44 -16.58 8.70 -11.73
N LYS A 45 -16.38 9.62 -10.76
CA LYS A 45 -15.22 10.51 -10.71
C LYS A 45 -13.89 9.75 -10.61
N THR A 46 -13.87 8.59 -9.97
CA THR A 46 -12.70 7.73 -9.85
C THR A 46 -12.33 7.13 -11.21
N VAL A 47 -13.31 6.58 -11.93
CA VAL A 47 -13.11 6.04 -13.28
C VAL A 47 -12.71 7.16 -14.26
N LYS A 48 -13.36 8.33 -14.18
CA LYS A 48 -13.02 9.52 -14.96
C LYS A 48 -11.56 9.90 -14.79
N ARG A 49 -11.10 10.06 -13.54
CA ARG A 49 -9.70 10.41 -13.24
C ARG A 49 -8.72 9.37 -13.80
N TYR A 50 -9.07 8.09 -13.74
CA TYR A 50 -8.24 7.04 -14.32
C TYR A 50 -8.16 7.13 -15.85
N VAL A 51 -9.29 7.32 -16.53
CA VAL A 51 -9.32 7.50 -18.00
C VAL A 51 -8.58 8.77 -18.44
N GLU A 52 -8.68 9.86 -17.67
CA GLU A 52 -7.90 11.09 -17.92
C GLU A 52 -6.39 10.85 -17.78
N PHE A 53 -5.96 10.10 -16.77
CA PHE A 53 -4.57 9.67 -16.62
C PHE A 53 -4.12 8.83 -17.83
N LEU A 54 -4.92 7.86 -18.27
CA LEU A 54 -4.60 7.03 -19.43
C LEU A 54 -4.51 7.87 -20.71
N LYS A 55 -5.38 8.87 -20.86
CA LYS A 55 -5.37 9.79 -22.00
C LYS A 55 -4.10 10.64 -21.99
N ALA A 56 -3.73 11.20 -20.84
CA ALA A 56 -2.52 12.00 -20.68
C ALA A 56 -1.25 11.15 -20.96
N GLY A 57 -1.23 9.88 -20.55
CA GLY A 57 -0.15 8.94 -20.86
C GLY A 57 -0.18 8.37 -22.29
N GLY A 58 -1.16 8.76 -23.11
CA GLY A 58 -1.30 8.27 -24.49
C GLY A 58 -1.68 6.80 -24.61
N PHE A 59 -2.21 6.19 -23.55
CA PHE A 59 -2.70 4.79 -23.54
C PHE A 59 -4.09 4.68 -24.18
N VAL A 60 -4.93 5.69 -24.01
CA VAL A 60 -6.25 5.81 -24.64
C VAL A 60 -6.35 7.12 -25.40
N VAL A 61 -7.22 7.17 -26.40
CA VAL A 61 -7.49 8.36 -27.21
C VAL A 61 -8.99 8.58 -27.32
N ARG A 62 -9.43 9.85 -27.33
CA ARG A 62 -10.83 10.18 -27.62
C ARG A 62 -11.05 10.03 -29.12
N ILE A 63 -11.98 9.18 -29.51
CA ILE A 63 -12.32 8.89 -30.92
C ILE A 63 -13.64 9.52 -31.37
N GLY A 64 -14.39 10.11 -30.44
CA GLY A 64 -15.62 10.82 -30.78
C GLY A 64 -16.49 11.12 -29.57
N ALA A 65 -17.79 11.20 -29.82
CA ALA A 65 -18.82 11.30 -28.81
C ALA A 65 -20.08 10.59 -29.29
N LYS A 66 -20.86 10.03 -28.36
CA LYS A 66 -22.18 9.46 -28.63
C LYS A 66 -23.20 10.02 -27.65
N ARG A 67 -24.46 10.18 -28.10
CA ARG A 67 -25.56 10.53 -27.19
C ARG A 67 -25.92 9.31 -26.35
N ASP A 68 -26.10 9.53 -25.06
CA ASP A 68 -26.62 8.57 -24.09
C ASP A 68 -27.70 9.30 -23.28
N GLY A 69 -28.96 9.12 -23.71
CA GLY A 69 -30.08 9.97 -23.31
C GLY A 69 -29.87 11.44 -23.70
N TYR A 70 -30.04 12.35 -22.74
CA TYR A 70 -29.82 13.79 -22.93
C TYR A 70 -28.33 14.18 -22.87
N ALA A 71 -27.44 13.29 -22.42
CA ALA A 71 -26.03 13.58 -22.23
C ALA A 71 -25.18 13.18 -23.45
N LEU A 72 -24.23 14.03 -23.83
CA LEU A 72 -23.20 13.71 -24.80
C LEU A 72 -22.01 13.07 -24.08
N GLN A 73 -21.76 11.78 -24.33
CA GLN A 73 -20.66 11.03 -23.72
C GLN A 73 -19.47 10.96 -24.68
N ALA A 74 -18.27 11.31 -24.19
CA ALA A 74 -17.04 11.12 -24.96
C ALA A 74 -16.73 9.62 -25.12
N VAL A 75 -16.40 9.22 -26.35
CA VAL A 75 -16.00 7.84 -26.68
C VAL A 75 -14.48 7.79 -26.79
N TYR A 76 -13.89 6.81 -26.10
CA TYR A 76 -12.46 6.56 -26.04
C TYR A 76 -12.13 5.18 -26.62
N ALA A 77 -10.94 5.03 -27.19
CA ALA A 77 -10.40 3.74 -27.60
C ALA A 77 -9.01 3.52 -26.99
N VAL A 78 -8.65 2.26 -26.75
CA VAL A 78 -7.31 1.88 -26.31
C VAL A 78 -6.35 2.02 -27.49
N LYS A 79 -5.37 2.91 -27.37
CA LYS A 79 -4.32 3.14 -28.38
C LYS A 79 -3.15 2.17 -28.17
N LYS A 80 -2.75 1.94 -26.92
CA LYS A 80 -1.64 1.03 -26.55
C LYS A 80 -2.19 -0.17 -25.81
N ARG A 81 -2.33 -1.30 -26.51
CA ARG A 81 -2.80 -2.57 -25.93
C ARG A 81 -1.66 -3.22 -25.15
N GLN A 82 -1.89 -3.50 -23.87
CA GLN A 82 -0.93 -4.18 -23.00
C GLN A 82 -1.67 -4.99 -21.92
N THR A 83 -1.05 -6.07 -21.45
CA THR A 83 -1.68 -6.97 -20.47
C THR A 83 -1.83 -6.33 -19.10
N LYS A 84 -0.80 -5.61 -18.63
CA LYS A 84 -0.81 -4.95 -17.32
C LYS A 84 -1.49 -3.58 -17.41
N PRO A 85 -2.41 -3.23 -16.49
CA PRO A 85 -3.03 -1.91 -16.49
C PRO A 85 -1.96 -0.83 -16.27
N PRO A 86 -1.97 0.27 -17.04
CA PRO A 86 -1.15 1.41 -16.72
C PRO A 86 -1.57 1.95 -15.35
N ILE A 87 -0.60 2.16 -14.47
CA ILE A 87 -0.84 2.72 -13.13
C ILE A 87 0.11 3.89 -12.94
N LYS A 88 -0.39 4.98 -12.33
CA LYS A 88 0.46 6.11 -11.96
C LYS A 88 1.37 5.64 -10.84
N ARG A 89 2.65 5.46 -11.15
CA ARG A 89 3.70 5.30 -10.13
C ARG A 89 4.33 6.68 -9.93
N PRO A 90 4.46 7.15 -8.68
CA PRO A 90 5.38 8.24 -8.40
C PRO A 90 6.76 7.90 -8.99
N ASP A 91 7.47 8.89 -9.51
CA ASP A 91 8.88 8.73 -9.86
C ASP A 91 9.63 8.28 -8.60
N PRO A 92 10.20 7.06 -8.56
CA PRO A 92 10.88 6.55 -7.37
C PRO A 92 12.01 7.46 -6.91
N GLN A 93 12.63 8.22 -7.81
CA GLN A 93 13.75 9.11 -7.53
C GLN A 93 13.33 10.44 -6.91
N ARG A 94 12.09 10.89 -7.19
CA ARG A 94 11.55 12.19 -6.77
C ARG A 94 10.41 12.06 -5.75
N ALA A 95 9.95 10.84 -5.48
CA ALA A 95 8.95 10.61 -4.46
C ALA A 95 9.61 10.74 -3.08
N PRO A 96 9.10 11.60 -2.20
CA PRO A 96 9.60 11.65 -0.85
C PRO A 96 9.32 10.30 -0.16
N LEU A 97 10.23 9.88 0.72
CA LEU A 97 10.10 8.61 1.44
C LEU A 97 8.73 8.50 2.12
N THR A 98 8.11 7.34 2.02
CA THR A 98 6.95 7.02 2.84
C THR A 98 7.35 7.00 4.32
N ALA A 99 6.39 7.20 5.22
CA ALA A 99 6.65 7.16 6.65
C ALA A 99 7.34 5.85 7.09
N ARG A 100 7.00 4.71 6.47
CA ARG A 100 7.63 3.41 6.77
C ARG A 100 9.07 3.33 6.28
N GLU A 101 9.37 3.89 5.10
CA GLU A 101 10.74 3.95 4.59
C GLU A 101 11.61 4.87 5.44
N ALA A 102 11.10 6.04 5.84
CA ALA A 102 11.79 6.95 6.76
C ALA A 102 12.05 6.28 8.11
N MET A 103 11.05 5.62 8.70
CA MET A 103 11.22 4.86 9.94
C MET A 103 12.21 3.71 9.79
N TRP A 104 12.19 2.98 8.68
CA TRP A 104 13.15 1.89 8.46
C TRP A 104 14.59 2.39 8.34
N ASN A 105 14.80 3.50 7.64
CA ASN A 105 16.12 4.14 7.58
C ASN A 105 16.59 4.59 8.97
N ALA A 106 15.71 5.19 9.77
CA ALA A 106 16.01 5.56 11.15
C ALA A 106 16.34 4.33 12.03
N ILE A 107 15.54 3.26 11.97
CA ILE A 107 15.79 2.00 12.69
C ILE A 107 17.16 1.42 12.35
N ARG A 108 17.58 1.47 11.08
CA ARG A 108 18.88 0.97 10.64
C ARG A 108 20.05 1.84 11.10
N ALA A 109 19.83 3.14 11.25
CA ALA A 109 20.84 4.09 11.73
C ALA A 109 20.95 4.10 13.27
N LEU A 110 19.85 3.85 13.98
CA LEU A 110 19.78 3.83 15.43
C LEU A 110 20.20 2.46 15.98
N ASN A 111 21.15 2.44 16.91
CA ASN A 111 21.58 1.18 17.55
C ASN A 111 20.56 0.65 18.57
N GLN A 112 19.87 1.56 19.26
CA GLN A 112 18.74 1.32 20.15
C GLN A 112 17.83 2.53 20.10
N PHE A 113 16.53 2.33 20.28
CA PHE A 113 15.58 3.43 20.22
C PHE A 113 14.31 3.13 21.01
N THR A 114 13.67 4.20 21.49
CA THR A 114 12.27 4.20 21.92
C THR A 114 11.35 4.53 20.74
N VAL A 115 10.05 4.26 20.88
CA VAL A 115 9.06 4.62 19.83
C VAL A 115 9.04 6.13 19.58
N ILE A 116 9.24 6.95 20.63
CA ILE A 116 9.25 8.41 20.51
C ILE A 116 10.47 8.86 19.71
N GLU A 117 11.66 8.37 20.05
CA GLU A 117 12.89 8.68 19.32
C GLU A 117 12.76 8.28 17.85
N LEU A 118 12.21 7.10 17.55
CA LEU A 118 11.98 6.67 16.18
C LEU A 118 11.04 7.63 15.43
N ALA A 119 9.93 8.02 16.05
CA ALA A 119 8.98 8.94 15.44
C ALA A 119 9.64 10.30 15.14
N VAL A 120 10.45 10.82 16.06
CA VAL A 120 11.19 12.07 15.87
C VAL A 120 12.24 11.92 14.76
N SER A 121 13.08 10.89 14.80
CA SER A 121 14.15 10.67 13.80
C SER A 121 13.62 10.39 12.39
N ALA A 122 12.42 9.84 12.27
CA ALA A 122 11.78 9.57 10.98
C ALA A 122 10.95 10.74 10.45
N SER A 123 10.69 11.76 11.29
CA SER A 123 9.88 12.91 10.90
C SER A 123 10.70 13.93 10.12
N THR A 124 10.07 14.54 9.13
CA THR A 124 10.55 15.76 8.47
C THR A 124 9.49 16.84 8.55
N GLU A 125 9.83 18.11 8.27
CA GLU A 125 8.86 19.21 8.25
C GLU A 125 7.68 18.92 7.31
N GLU A 126 7.97 18.35 6.14
CA GLU A 126 6.94 17.99 5.16
C GLU A 126 6.14 16.73 5.54
N ARG A 127 6.67 15.90 6.45
CA ARG A 127 6.09 14.60 6.80
C ARG A 127 6.36 14.24 8.26
N PRO A 128 5.52 14.73 9.18
CA PRO A 128 5.55 14.28 10.56
C PRO A 128 5.10 12.83 10.66
N VAL A 129 5.83 12.03 11.42
CA VAL A 129 5.46 10.66 11.77
C VAL A 129 4.83 10.68 13.16
N ALA A 130 3.53 10.39 13.23
CA ALA A 130 2.84 10.29 14.51
C ALA A 130 3.40 9.13 15.34
N GLN A 131 3.55 9.32 16.65
CA GLN A 131 4.03 8.30 17.58
C GLN A 131 3.19 7.00 17.51
N ARG A 132 1.87 7.11 17.33
CA ARG A 132 0.98 5.94 17.16
C ARG A 132 1.31 5.11 15.91
N THR A 133 1.73 5.78 14.83
CA THR A 133 2.15 5.11 13.59
C THR A 133 3.47 4.38 13.80
N ALA A 134 4.42 4.99 14.51
CA ALA A 134 5.67 4.36 14.88
C ALA A 134 5.45 3.16 15.81
N ASP A 135 4.59 3.28 16.83
CA ASP A 135 4.22 2.19 17.74
C ASP A 135 3.65 0.99 16.97
N HIS A 136 2.68 1.23 16.08
CA HIS A 136 2.09 0.17 15.27
C HIS A 136 3.15 -0.56 14.42
N TYR A 137 4.06 0.20 13.80
CA TYR A 137 5.12 -0.39 12.98
C TYR A 137 6.11 -1.19 13.81
N VAL A 138 6.57 -0.66 14.95
CA VAL A 138 7.47 -1.34 15.88
C VAL A 138 6.85 -2.63 16.40
N ARG A 139 5.57 -2.63 16.79
CA ARG A 139 4.86 -3.84 17.24
C ARG A 139 4.81 -4.92 16.17
N ALA A 140 4.49 -4.55 14.92
CA ALA A 140 4.46 -5.51 13.82
C ALA A 140 5.84 -6.13 13.56
N LEU A 141 6.90 -5.31 13.61
CA LEU A 141 8.27 -5.79 13.43
C LEU A 141 8.79 -6.62 14.60
N LEU A 142 8.38 -6.33 15.83
CA LEU A 142 8.66 -7.16 17.01
C LEU A 142 7.97 -8.52 16.88
N HIS A 143 6.70 -8.54 16.49
CA HIS A 143 5.95 -9.78 16.29
C HIS A 143 6.57 -10.65 15.19
N ALA A 144 7.08 -10.02 14.13
CA ALA A 144 7.80 -10.73 13.07
C ALA A 144 9.24 -11.14 13.45
N GLY A 145 9.77 -10.74 14.61
CA GLY A 145 11.16 -11.01 15.01
C GLY A 145 12.22 -10.19 14.26
N VAL A 146 11.82 -9.11 13.58
CA VAL A 146 12.74 -8.14 12.95
C VAL A 146 13.39 -7.26 14.02
N LEU A 147 12.61 -6.87 15.03
CA LEU A 147 13.10 -6.13 16.19
C LEU A 147 13.15 -7.04 17.42
N GLN A 148 13.98 -6.68 18.39
CA GLN A 148 13.99 -7.27 19.72
C GLN A 148 13.82 -6.19 20.79
N THR A 149 13.18 -6.56 21.90
CA THR A 149 13.05 -5.70 23.08
C THR A 149 14.35 -5.76 23.88
N VAL A 150 14.96 -4.60 24.12
CA VAL A 150 16.12 -4.45 25.01
C VAL A 150 15.65 -4.20 26.43
N SER A 151 14.68 -3.30 26.61
CA SER A 151 14.00 -3.08 27.89
C SER A 151 12.49 -2.97 27.65
N ARG A 152 11.70 -3.61 28.52
CA ARG A 152 10.24 -3.52 28.46
C ARG A 152 9.79 -2.18 29.00
N PRO A 153 8.70 -1.60 28.47
CA PRO A 153 8.08 -0.45 29.11
C PRO A 153 7.67 -0.83 30.53
N GLN A 154 7.98 0.04 31.48
CA GLN A 154 7.62 -0.14 32.89
C GLN A 154 6.67 0.98 33.30
N THR A 155 5.69 0.63 34.12
CA THR A 155 4.82 1.61 34.78
C THR A 155 5.17 1.58 36.25
N HIS A 156 5.62 2.71 36.77
CA HIS A 156 5.96 2.85 38.18
C HIS A 156 4.77 3.52 38.89
N GLU A 157 4.30 2.91 39.98
CA GLU A 157 3.27 3.51 40.82
C GLU A 157 3.73 4.91 41.26
N GLY A 158 2.93 5.93 40.95
CA GLY A 158 3.21 7.33 41.33
C GLY A 158 4.31 8.06 40.53
N HIS A 159 5.10 7.39 39.69
CA HIS A 159 6.31 7.96 39.06
C HIS A 159 6.32 7.96 37.53
N GLY A 160 5.17 7.67 36.89
CA GLY A 160 5.04 7.66 35.44
C GLY A 160 5.53 6.36 34.80
N SER A 161 5.63 6.35 33.46
CA SER A 161 6.01 5.16 32.70
C SER A 161 7.33 5.37 31.96
N SER A 162 8.25 4.43 32.11
CA SER A 162 9.48 4.35 31.33
C SER A 162 9.18 3.70 29.97
N PRO A 163 9.61 4.29 28.84
CA PRO A 163 9.36 3.73 27.53
C PRO A 163 10.17 2.44 27.32
N GLY A 164 9.63 1.53 26.52
CA GLY A 164 10.38 0.36 26.06
C GLY A 164 11.49 0.76 25.08
N VAL A 165 12.63 0.10 25.18
CA VAL A 165 13.76 0.26 24.25
C VAL A 165 13.84 -0.96 23.34
N TYR A 166 14.00 -0.70 22.04
CA TYR A 166 14.01 -1.70 20.99
C TYR A 166 15.29 -1.61 20.17
N ARG A 167 15.66 -2.71 19.51
CA ARG A 167 16.83 -2.80 18.64
C ARG A 167 16.52 -3.66 17.42
N LEU A 168 17.09 -3.30 16.28
CA LEU A 168 17.11 -4.12 15.07
C LEU A 168 17.93 -5.40 15.29
N VAL A 169 17.33 -6.56 15.03
CA VAL A 169 18.05 -7.83 15.04
C VAL A 169 19.05 -7.84 13.89
N LYS A 170 20.33 -8.14 14.17
CA LYS A 170 21.42 -8.04 13.17
C LYS A 170 21.13 -8.86 11.91
N SER A 171 20.61 -10.08 12.05
CA SER A 171 20.26 -10.95 10.92
C SER A 171 19.03 -10.48 10.12
N ALA A 172 18.21 -9.59 10.68
CA ALA A 172 17.03 -9.05 10.02
C ALA A 172 17.33 -7.75 9.26
N ASN A 173 18.57 -7.26 9.27
CA ASN A 173 19.00 -6.12 8.46
C ASN A 173 19.30 -6.56 7.02
N THR A 174 18.26 -6.86 6.24
CA THR A 174 18.37 -7.48 4.90
C THR A 174 18.57 -6.49 3.76
N GLY A 175 18.31 -5.20 3.97
CA GLY A 175 18.51 -4.17 2.94
C GLY A 175 17.70 -2.89 3.13
N PRO A 176 17.85 -1.93 2.21
CA PRO A 176 17.30 -0.57 2.34
C PRO A 176 15.79 -0.51 2.14
N LEU A 177 15.16 -1.52 1.53
CA LEU A 177 13.71 -1.52 1.32
C LEU A 177 13.00 -1.84 2.65
N ALA A 178 12.05 -1.00 3.05
CA ALA A 178 11.33 -1.20 4.30
C ALA A 178 10.45 -2.46 4.26
N PRO A 179 10.44 -3.27 5.34
CA PRO A 179 9.48 -4.35 5.50
C PRO A 179 8.04 -3.86 5.37
N LYS A 180 7.23 -4.57 4.59
CA LYS A 180 5.84 -4.24 4.30
C LYS A 180 4.92 -4.94 5.27
N LEU A 181 4.07 -4.17 5.94
CA LEU A 181 2.95 -4.71 6.72
C LEU A 181 1.82 -5.07 5.76
N CYS A 182 1.43 -6.33 5.75
CA CYS A 182 0.34 -6.82 4.92
C CYS A 182 -0.97 -6.84 5.73
N ALA A 183 -2.10 -6.56 5.07
CA ALA A 183 -3.41 -6.50 5.72
C ALA A 183 -3.80 -7.83 6.40
N ALA A 184 -3.29 -8.95 5.89
CA ALA A 184 -3.49 -10.28 6.45
C ALA A 184 -2.61 -10.56 7.70
N GLY A 185 -1.98 -9.55 8.30
CA GLY A 185 -1.30 -9.66 9.59
C GLY A 185 0.16 -10.14 9.54
N PHE A 186 0.74 -10.35 8.36
CA PHE A 186 2.16 -10.74 8.22
C PHE A 186 3.05 -9.59 7.75
N VAL A 187 4.37 -9.74 7.96
CA VAL A 187 5.40 -8.82 7.46
C VAL A 187 6.09 -9.45 6.24
N PHE A 188 6.24 -8.69 5.17
CA PHE A 188 6.98 -9.11 3.97
C PHE A 188 8.24 -8.28 3.82
N ASP A 189 9.39 -8.91 3.67
CA ASP A 189 10.65 -8.24 3.38
C ASP A 189 10.94 -8.19 1.87
N PRO A 190 10.93 -6.99 1.26
CA PRO A 190 11.20 -6.84 -0.17
C PRO A 190 12.65 -7.12 -0.56
N ASN A 191 13.62 -7.03 0.36
CA ASN A 191 15.03 -7.24 0.04
C ASN A 191 15.34 -8.73 -0.15
N SER A 192 14.82 -9.58 0.75
CA SER A 192 14.96 -11.04 0.64
C SER A 192 13.82 -11.72 -0.12
N ASN A 193 12.76 -10.99 -0.48
CA ASN A 193 11.54 -11.48 -1.13
C ASN A 193 10.86 -12.62 -0.35
N ARG A 194 10.74 -12.47 0.98
CA ARG A 194 10.21 -13.49 1.90
C ARG A 194 9.21 -12.90 2.90
N VAL A 195 8.30 -13.74 3.36
CA VAL A 195 7.47 -13.45 4.55
C VAL A 195 8.31 -13.68 5.80
N ILE A 196 8.25 -12.74 6.75
CA ILE A 196 8.95 -12.79 8.03
C ILE A 196 7.91 -12.99 9.15
N GLY A 197 8.19 -13.95 10.04
CA GLY A 197 7.33 -14.30 11.16
C GLY A 197 6.15 -15.21 10.79
N ASP A 198 5.30 -15.47 11.77
CA ASP A 198 4.10 -16.29 11.59
C ASP A 198 2.94 -15.44 11.05
N ALA A 199 2.28 -15.92 10.00
CA ALA A 199 1.07 -15.28 9.48
C ALA A 199 -0.12 -15.69 10.36
N VAL A 200 -0.46 -14.86 11.35
CA VAL A 200 -1.64 -15.06 12.18
C VAL A 200 -2.87 -14.48 11.46
N VAL A 201 -3.74 -15.37 10.99
CA VAL A 201 -5.05 -14.99 10.43
C VAL A 201 -6.11 -15.25 11.48
N SER A 202 -6.73 -14.18 11.98
CA SER A 202 -7.86 -14.28 12.91
C SER A 202 -9.17 -14.34 12.13
N GLU A 203 -10.02 -15.31 12.45
CA GLU A 203 -11.39 -15.36 11.94
C GLU A 203 -12.19 -14.17 12.51
N LEU A 204 -12.79 -13.35 11.64
CA LEU A 204 -13.76 -12.35 12.06
C LEU A 204 -15.04 -13.10 12.46
N ARG A 205 -15.26 -13.28 13.76
CA ARG A 205 -16.57 -13.71 14.25
C ARG A 205 -17.53 -12.52 14.17
N ALA A 206 -18.64 -12.73 13.47
CA ALA A 206 -19.75 -11.79 13.35
C ALA A 206 -20.52 -11.66 14.68
#